data_AF-A0A3B9LDI6-F1
#
_entry.id   AF-A0A3B9LDI6-F1
#
_cell.length_a   1.000
_cell.length_b   1.000
_cell.length_c   1.000
_cell.angle_alpha   90.00
_cell.angle_beta   90.00
_cell.angle_gamma   90.00
#
_symmetry.space_group_name_H-M   'P 1'
#
loop_
_entity.id
_entity.type
_entity.pdbx_description
1 polymer ?
#
loop_
_entity_poly.entity_id
_entity_poly.type
_entity_poly.pdbx_seq_one_letter_code
_entity_poly.pdbx_strand_id
1 'polypeptide(L)'
;MHAEETRFRDGKIIRGEEPLNLEMPFSTLDGFITPTEAFYVRTHFAIPKIDKENWQLWIEGEVEKSFEIRYDELLKLESRKIPATLECAGNNRNLLEPKVKGVQWGLGAVGNANWTGVPLSILL
;
A
#
# COMPACT_ATOMS: atom_id res chain seq x y z
N MET A 1 -13.46 -0.39 -31.76
CA MET A 1 -12.62 -0.19 -30.57
C MET A 1 -13.46 -0.60 -29.38
N HIS A 2 -13.30 -1.82 -28.89
CA HIS A 2 -14.07 -2.28 -27.73
C HIS A 2 -13.49 -1.60 -26.51
N ALA A 3 -14.24 -0.73 -25.86
CA ALA A 3 -13.89 -0.28 -24.52
C ALA A 3 -13.91 -1.52 -23.63
N GLU A 4 -12.75 -1.95 -23.13
CA GLU A 4 -12.72 -2.98 -22.10
C GLU A 4 -13.55 -2.48 -20.92
N GLU A 5 -14.57 -3.26 -20.59
CA GLU A 5 -15.46 -2.94 -19.49
C GLU A 5 -14.65 -2.87 -18.19
N THR A 6 -14.76 -1.75 -17.47
CA THR A 6 -14.01 -1.56 -16.24
C THR A 6 -14.53 -2.55 -15.20
N ARG A 7 -13.67 -3.47 -14.77
CA ARG A 7 -14.01 -4.48 -13.76
C ARG A 7 -13.74 -3.95 -12.36
N PHE A 8 -14.58 -4.34 -11.40
CA PHE A 8 -14.49 -3.89 -10.02
C PHE A 8 -14.38 -5.07 -9.04
N ARG A 9 -13.68 -4.83 -7.92
CA ARG A 9 -13.63 -5.69 -6.74
C ARG A 9 -13.70 -4.82 -5.49
N ASP A 10 -14.69 -5.07 -4.64
CA ASP A 10 -14.91 -4.33 -3.39
C ASP A 10 -14.87 -2.81 -3.61
N GLY A 11 -15.59 -2.33 -4.63
CA GLY A 11 -15.66 -0.91 -5.01
C GLY A 11 -14.42 -0.32 -5.71
N LYS A 12 -13.35 -1.10 -5.92
CA LYS A 12 -12.11 -0.64 -6.57
C LYS A 12 -11.96 -1.22 -7.97
N ILE A 13 -11.29 -0.49 -8.86
CA ILE A 13 -11.04 -0.90 -10.25
C ILE A 13 -9.94 -1.97 -10.28
N ILE A 14 -10.18 -3.09 -10.94
CA ILE A 14 -9.18 -4.15 -11.10
C ILE A 14 -8.17 -3.74 -12.19
N ARG A 15 -6.90 -3.60 -11.81
CA ARG A 15 -5.76 -3.35 -12.71
C ARG A 15 -4.87 -4.58 -12.90
N GLY A 16 -5.03 -5.60 -12.05
CA GLY A 16 -4.40 -6.91 -12.16
C GLY A 16 -4.96 -7.88 -11.12
N GLU A 17 -5.07 -9.15 -11.46
CA GLU A 17 -5.59 -10.19 -10.54
C GLU A 17 -4.47 -11.00 -9.88
N GLU A 18 -3.41 -11.31 -10.63
CA GLU A 18 -2.29 -12.12 -10.17
C GLU A 18 -0.97 -11.49 -10.67
N PRO A 19 -0.28 -10.65 -9.87
CA PRO A 19 -0.63 -10.23 -8.50
C PRO A 19 -1.76 -9.19 -8.45
N LEU A 20 -2.49 -9.15 -7.32
CA LEU A 20 -3.65 -8.29 -7.12
C LEU A 20 -3.28 -6.79 -7.13
N ASN A 21 -3.86 -6.04 -8.06
CA ASN A 21 -3.68 -4.61 -8.18
C ASN A 21 -5.04 -3.94 -8.35
N LEU A 22 -5.42 -3.10 -7.38
CA LEU A 22 -6.72 -2.44 -7.31
C LEU A 22 -6.52 -0.93 -7.23
N GLU A 23 -7.23 -0.18 -8.06
CA GLU A 23 -7.20 1.28 -8.11
C GLU A 23 -8.44 1.87 -7.44
N MET A 24 -8.27 2.93 -6.67
CA MET A 24 -9.40 3.71 -6.16
C MET A 24 -10.12 4.38 -7.35
N PRO A 25 -11.44 4.30 -7.50
CA PRO A 25 -12.13 5.08 -8.53
C PRO A 25 -11.97 6.57 -8.18
N PHE A 26 -11.12 7.30 -8.89
CA PHE A 26 -10.71 8.65 -8.48
C PHE A 26 -11.89 9.63 -8.31
N SER A 27 -12.98 9.44 -9.06
CA SER A 27 -14.21 10.22 -8.94
C SER A 27 -14.94 10.05 -7.61
N THR A 28 -14.60 9.06 -6.79
CA THR A 28 -15.18 8.84 -5.46
C THR A 28 -14.33 9.46 -4.34
N LEU A 29 -13.24 10.18 -4.66
CA LEU A 29 -12.47 10.90 -3.66
C LEU A 29 -13.32 12.03 -3.05
N ASP A 30 -13.61 11.93 -1.76
CA ASP A 30 -14.57 12.81 -1.07
C ASP A 30 -14.00 13.53 0.16
N GLY A 31 -12.71 13.34 0.48
CA GLY A 31 -12.10 13.94 1.67
C GLY A 31 -10.58 13.89 1.72
N PHE A 32 -10.02 14.50 2.78
CA PHE A 32 -8.57 14.53 3.01
C PHE A 32 -8.01 13.15 3.36
N ILE A 33 -8.78 12.31 4.05
CA ILE A 33 -8.40 10.94 4.39
C ILE A 33 -9.18 9.99 3.50
N THR A 34 -8.46 9.19 2.73
CA THR A 34 -9.02 8.09 1.93
C THR A 34 -9.44 6.96 2.88
N PRO A 35 -10.72 6.51 2.87
CA PRO A 35 -11.15 5.34 3.64
C PRO A 35 -10.31 4.09 3.28
N THR A 36 -10.07 3.22 4.26
CA THR A 36 -9.25 2.00 4.06
C THR A 36 -9.81 1.11 2.95
N GLU A 37 -11.13 1.01 2.84
CA GLU A 37 -11.85 0.24 1.84
C GLU A 37 -11.69 0.82 0.43
N ALA A 38 -11.43 2.13 0.32
CA ALA A 38 -11.19 2.83 -0.93
C ALA A 38 -9.70 2.92 -1.31
N PHE A 39 -8.77 2.70 -0.36
CA PHE A 39 -7.33 2.83 -0.58
C PHE A 39 -6.85 1.84 -1.65
N TYR A 40 -6.01 2.31 -2.58
CA TYR A 40 -5.49 1.48 -3.66
C TYR A 40 -4.63 0.32 -3.12
N VAL A 41 -4.57 -0.77 -3.88
CA VAL A 41 -3.76 -1.96 -3.55
C VAL A 41 -2.75 -2.16 -4.66
N ARG A 42 -1.46 -2.11 -4.35
CA ARG A 42 -0.39 -2.50 -5.26
C ARG A 42 0.40 -3.65 -4.66
N THR A 43 0.30 -4.85 -5.24
CA THR A 43 1.19 -5.98 -4.89
C THR A 43 2.02 -6.44 -6.08
N HIS A 44 3.26 -6.83 -5.80
CA HIS A 44 4.17 -7.46 -6.76
C HIS A 44 4.11 -9.00 -6.71
N PHE A 45 3.65 -9.54 -5.58
CA PHE A 45 3.62 -10.97 -5.28
C PHE A 45 2.31 -11.35 -4.58
N ALA A 46 2.12 -12.64 -4.32
CA ALA A 46 1.02 -13.12 -3.49
C ALA A 46 1.07 -12.50 -2.08
N ILE A 47 -0.11 -12.17 -1.54
CA ILE A 47 -0.22 -11.63 -0.18
C ILE A 47 0.02 -12.77 0.83
N PRO A 48 1.00 -12.64 1.73
CA PRO A 48 1.29 -13.69 2.70
C PRO A 48 0.17 -13.83 3.73
N LYS A 49 -0.07 -15.06 4.19
CA LYS A 49 -0.86 -15.33 5.40
C LYS A 49 0.09 -15.21 6.59
N ILE A 50 -0.23 -14.32 7.53
CA ILE A 50 0.61 -14.03 8.69
C ILE A 50 -0.10 -14.56 9.94
N ASP A 51 0.62 -15.34 10.74
CA ASP A 51 0.27 -15.68 12.12
C ASP A 51 0.83 -14.57 13.03
N LYS A 52 -0.05 -13.85 13.72
CA LYS A 52 0.31 -12.69 14.52
C LYS A 52 1.04 -13.10 15.80
N GLU A 53 0.70 -14.25 16.37
CA GLU A 53 1.28 -14.79 17.60
C GLU A 53 2.73 -15.24 17.37
N ASN A 54 3.06 -15.65 16.15
CA ASN A 54 4.41 -16.10 15.78
C ASN A 54 5.20 -15.11 14.93
N TRP A 55 4.65 -13.93 14.65
CA TRP A 55 5.34 -12.90 13.86
C TRP A 55 6.50 -12.25 14.62
N GLN A 56 7.60 -12.01 13.91
CA GLN A 56 8.78 -11.31 14.40
C GLN A 56 9.30 -10.33 13.35
N LEU A 57 9.80 -9.17 13.80
CA LEU A 57 10.58 -8.22 13.01
C LEU A 57 12.06 -8.38 13.35
N TRP A 58 12.89 -8.57 12.33
CA TRP A 58 14.33 -8.74 12.48
C TRP A 58 15.01 -7.43 12.09
N ILE A 59 15.84 -6.88 12.98
CA ILE A 59 16.69 -5.71 12.73
C ILE A 59 18.12 -6.24 12.60
N GLU A 60 18.66 -6.18 11.39
CA GLU A 60 19.95 -6.76 11.01
C GLU A 60 20.68 -5.89 9.97
N GLY A 61 21.89 -6.28 9.58
CA GLY A 61 22.74 -5.52 8.65
C GLY A 61 23.82 -4.71 9.39
N GLU A 62 24.01 -3.45 8.99
CA GLU A 62 25.01 -2.54 9.57
C GLU A 62 24.51 -1.92 10.89
N VAL A 63 24.32 -2.77 11.90
CA VAL A 63 23.91 -2.39 13.26
C VAL A 63 24.90 -2.93 14.28
N GLU A 64 25.06 -2.24 15.42
CA GLU A 64 25.98 -2.70 16.48
C GLU A 64 25.59 -4.09 17.01
N LYS A 65 24.28 -4.33 17.15
CA LYS A 65 23.74 -5.61 17.59
C LYS A 65 22.42 -5.89 16.88
N SER A 66 22.37 -6.97 16.11
CA SER A 66 21.12 -7.46 15.54
C SER A 66 20.17 -7.96 16.63
N PHE A 67 18.87 -7.76 16.43
CA PHE A 67 17.84 -8.20 17.38
C PHE A 67 16.51 -8.47 16.68
N GLU A 68 15.63 -9.15 17.40
CA GLU A 68 14.27 -9.47 16.95
C GLU A 68 13.26 -8.82 17.88
N ILE A 69 12.11 -8.41 17.33
CA ILE A 69 10.99 -7.82 18.07
C ILE A 69 9.72 -8.59 17.74
N ARG A 70 9.02 -9.07 18.76
CA ARG A 70 7.69 -9.69 18.58
C ARG A 70 6.62 -8.63 18.37
N TYR A 71 5.49 -9.01 17.79
CA TYR A 71 4.40 -8.06 17.51
C TYR A 71 3.89 -7.35 18.78
N ASP A 72 3.74 -8.06 19.90
CA ASP A 72 3.25 -7.49 21.16
C ASP A 72 4.28 -6.57 21.84
N GLU A 73 5.57 -6.80 21.61
CA GLU A 73 6.65 -5.92 22.08
C GLU A 73 6.68 -4.63 21.27
N LEU A 74 6.52 -4.72 19.94
CA LEU A 74 6.45 -3.57 19.04
C LEU A 74 5.32 -2.63 19.42
N LEU A 75 4.15 -3.16 19.81
CA LEU A 75 3.00 -2.37 20.25
C LEU A 75 3.21 -1.61 21.58
N LYS A 76 4.21 -1.99 22.38
CA LYS A 76 4.52 -1.33 23.66
C LYS A 76 5.47 -0.12 23.49
N LEU A 77 6.12 0.01 22.33
CA LEU A 77 7.03 1.12 22.04
C LEU A 77 6.25 2.43 21.76
N GLU A 78 6.95 3.57 21.86
CA GLU A 78 6.35 4.87 21.54
C GLU A 78 5.86 4.89 20.08
N SER A 79 4.56 5.19 19.91
CA SER A 79 3.94 5.30 18.60
C SER A 79 3.63 6.74 18.25
N ARG A 80 3.70 7.06 16.95
CA ARG A 80 3.27 8.33 16.38
C ARG A 80 2.18 8.10 15.35
N LYS A 81 1.27 9.07 15.24
CA LYS A 81 0.22 9.10 14.23
C LYS A 81 0.44 10.26 13.28
N ILE A 82 0.60 9.97 11.99
CA ILE A 82 0.95 10.96 10.97
C ILE A 82 0.04 10.78 9.74
N PRO A 83 -0.61 11.84 9.23
CA PRO A 83 -1.24 11.79 7.92
C PRO A 83 -0.15 11.76 6.84
N ALA A 84 -0.16 10.75 5.98
CA ALA A 84 0.77 10.66 4.85
C ALA A 84 0.09 10.08 3.61
N THR A 85 0.40 10.68 2.47
CA THR A 85 -0.05 10.21 1.16
C THR A 85 0.93 9.18 0.64
N LEU A 86 0.42 8.02 0.26
CA LEU A 86 1.18 7.06 -0.54
C LEU A 86 0.70 7.17 -1.98
N GLU A 87 1.63 7.34 -2.90
CA GLU A 87 1.39 7.38 -4.34
C GLU A 87 2.25 6.31 -5.02
N CYS A 88 1.65 5.51 -5.88
CA CYS A 88 2.41 4.60 -6.73
C CYS A 88 3.20 5.42 -7.75
N ALA A 89 4.49 5.14 -7.92
CA ALA A 89 5.29 5.72 -9.02
C ALA A 89 4.71 5.44 -10.42
N GLY A 90 3.77 4.49 -10.53
CA GLY A 90 3.02 4.21 -11.74
C GLY A 90 1.68 4.91 -11.89
N ASN A 91 1.27 5.76 -10.95
CA ASN A 91 0.04 6.54 -11.05
C ASN A 91 0.04 7.32 -12.38
N ASN A 92 -1.12 7.41 -13.04
CA ASN A 92 -1.30 8.02 -14.36
C ASN A 92 -0.57 7.33 -15.53
N ARG A 93 0.01 6.14 -15.35
CA ARG A 93 0.74 5.44 -16.43
C ARG A 93 -0.09 5.26 -17.70
N ASN A 94 -1.39 5.00 -17.58
CA ASN A 94 -2.26 4.81 -18.74
C ASN A 94 -2.47 6.10 -19.56
N LEU A 95 -2.10 7.28 -19.02
CA LEU A 95 -2.18 8.58 -19.70
C LEU A 95 -0.88 8.93 -20.43
N LEU A 96 0.20 8.18 -20.23
CA LEU A 96 1.49 8.44 -20.89
C LEU A 96 1.41 8.18 -22.39
N GLU A 97 2.12 9.02 -23.15
CA GLU A 97 2.35 8.86 -24.59
C GLU A 97 3.87 9.04 -24.89
N PRO A 98 4.52 8.06 -25.55
CA PRO A 98 3.96 6.77 -25.97
C PRO A 98 3.61 5.86 -24.77
N LYS A 99 2.69 4.91 -24.98
CA LYS A 99 2.35 3.91 -23.96
C LYS A 99 3.59 3.14 -23.50
N VAL A 100 3.70 2.92 -22.19
CA VAL A 100 4.81 2.20 -21.56
C VAL A 100 4.33 0.96 -20.82
N LYS A 101 5.22 -0.03 -20.69
CA LYS A 101 4.96 -1.28 -19.98
C LYS A 101 4.70 -1.05 -18.49
N GLY A 102 3.94 -1.98 -17.89
CA GLY A 102 3.58 -1.97 -16.47
C GLY A 102 2.07 -1.98 -16.28
N VAL A 103 1.63 -2.03 -15.02
CA VAL A 103 0.20 -1.95 -14.66
C VAL A 103 -0.36 -0.60 -15.13
N GLN A 104 -1.43 -0.61 -15.90
CA GLN A 104 -2.00 0.58 -16.55
C GLN A 104 -2.93 1.33 -15.59
N TRP A 105 -2.33 2.03 -14.61
CA TRP A 105 -3.05 2.87 -13.65
C TRP A 105 -3.61 4.12 -14.31
N GLY A 106 -4.84 4.49 -13.92
CA GLY A 106 -5.42 5.81 -14.08
C GLY A 106 -4.97 6.74 -12.94
N LEU A 107 -5.88 7.59 -12.48
CA LEU A 107 -5.59 8.63 -11.48
C LEU A 107 -5.64 8.14 -10.02
N GLY A 108 -6.10 6.92 -9.79
CA GLY A 108 -6.46 6.42 -8.46
C GLY A 108 -5.42 5.56 -7.76
N ALA A 109 -4.17 5.53 -8.22
CA ALA A 109 -3.08 4.78 -7.57
C ALA A 109 -2.40 5.64 -6.49
N VAL A 110 -3.21 6.33 -5.70
CA VAL A 110 -2.82 7.28 -4.65
C VAL A 110 -3.88 7.27 -3.56
N GLY A 111 -3.46 7.47 -2.31
CA GLY A 111 -4.36 7.61 -1.17
C GLY A 111 -3.67 8.26 0.02
N ASN A 112 -4.42 8.99 0.85
CA ASN A 112 -3.91 9.65 2.06
C ASN A 112 -4.57 9.07 3.31
N ALA A 113 -3.77 8.61 4.27
CA ALA A 113 -4.27 7.98 5.48
C ALA A 113 -3.52 8.44 6.73
N ASN A 114 -4.15 8.25 7.89
CA ASN A 114 -3.49 8.42 9.17
C ASN A 114 -2.73 7.13 9.53
N TRP A 115 -1.41 7.15 9.42
CA TRP A 115 -0.55 6.02 9.74
C TRP A 115 -0.15 6.08 11.21
N THR A 116 -0.33 4.97 11.93
CA THR A 116 0.08 4.85 13.34
C THR A 116 1.14 3.75 13.45
N GLY A 117 2.27 4.05 14.08
CA GLY A 117 3.35 3.07 14.26
C GLY A 117 4.54 3.63 15.03
N VAL A 118 5.54 2.76 15.24
CA VAL A 118 6.80 3.11 15.88
C VAL A 118 7.70 3.81 14.86
N PRO A 119 8.22 5.02 15.14
CA PRO A 119 9.23 5.65 14.28
C PRO A 119 10.44 4.74 14.08
N LEU A 120 10.89 4.58 12.84
CA LEU A 120 12.04 3.71 12.53
C LEU A 120 13.31 4.12 13.28
N SER A 121 13.49 5.42 13.57
CA SER A 121 14.60 5.96 14.38
C SER A 121 14.60 5.56 15.85
N ILE A 122 13.55 4.87 16.33
CA ILE A 122 13.56 4.23 17.65
C ILE A 122 14.22 2.85 17.57
N LEU A 123 14.23 2.23 16.38
CA LEU A 123 14.75 0.89 16.14
C LEU A 123 16.17 0.87 15.55
N LEU A 124 16.58 1.96 14.89
CA LEU A 124 17.88 2.18 14.26
C LEU A 124 18.61 3.35 14.92
#